data_AF-A0A7S0E862-F1
#
_entry.id   AF-A0A7S0E862-F1
#
_cell.length_a   1.000
_cell.length_b   1.000
_cell.length_c   1.000
_cell.angle_alpha   90.00
_cell.angle_beta   90.00
_cell.angle_gamma   90.00
#
_symmetry.space_group_name_H-M   'P 1'
#
loop_
_entity.id
_entity.type
_entity.pdbx_description
1 polymer ?
#
loop_
_entity_poly.entity_id
_entity_poly.type
_entity_poly.pdbx_seq_one_letter_code
_entity_poly.pdbx_strand_id
1 'polypeptide(L)'
;STQRAQMMYAALTTIVASETGQGLGSGLWRTFTKYDSMPTNAADAQTVGWYPHAGSSCIAGLGIKYSQTSNGPSKEKPISLYFTPAGQVSGVGTVAFGKLSGAVVDQGYWQSASVAGKADAWRVDVGFRSPQAACSNTVSEMPLGDRAVINPGSVARALPLVQEGAIAEGYQTGSCIASMGTHSFYDLVGMNGSMTWESPNLMPVVPMYDRNAGWKLNAIFFTTPIVQQSIPFVRYNQWEPVALPNFGMCKNWCDTDCGWKFKDTWFWSTMHIYFSDPHKVTCQGNQNVVCDNTQESKLTQESTQESIQESKFPIWAPVLICAAAAVLVFAAVGTRRSTK
;
A
#
# COMPACT_ATOMS: atom_id res chain seq x y z
N SER A 1 34.15 -2.49 22.29
CA SER A 1 33.40 -2.06 21.10
C SER A 1 33.08 -3.30 20.27
N THR A 2 31.97 -3.27 19.53
CA THR A 2 31.57 -4.29 18.54
C THR A 2 31.06 -5.64 19.11
N GLN A 3 29.79 -5.69 19.60
CA GLN A 3 28.93 -6.90 19.60
C GLN A 3 27.53 -6.68 20.23
N ARG A 4 26.79 -5.64 19.83
CA ARG A 4 25.37 -5.48 20.21
C ARG A 4 24.59 -4.77 19.10
N ALA A 5 24.26 -5.48 18.02
CA ALA A 5 23.39 -4.95 16.96
C ALA A 5 22.72 -6.03 16.08
N GLN A 6 22.41 -7.24 16.60
CA GLN A 6 21.83 -8.32 15.78
C GLN A 6 20.68 -9.11 16.44
N MET A 7 19.99 -8.57 17.45
CA MET A 7 18.81 -9.24 18.04
C MET A 7 17.61 -8.30 18.25
N MET A 8 17.06 -7.73 17.18
CA MET A 8 15.72 -7.12 17.19
C MET A 8 15.09 -7.11 15.79
N TYR A 9 15.00 -8.26 15.12
CA TYR A 9 14.10 -8.42 13.95
C TYR A 9 13.54 -9.85 13.94
N ALA A 10 12.78 -10.18 14.98
CA ALA A 10 11.94 -11.37 15.02
C ALA A 10 10.78 -11.11 15.99
N ALA A 11 9.86 -10.24 15.59
CA ALA A 11 8.60 -10.05 16.30
C ALA A 11 7.46 -9.96 15.28
N LEU A 12 6.70 -11.06 15.22
CA LEU A 12 5.31 -11.19 14.79
C LEU A 12 4.86 -10.45 13.52
N THR A 13 4.81 -11.20 12.42
CA THR A 13 3.74 -11.04 11.42
C THR A 13 3.07 -12.38 11.18
N THR A 14 2.42 -12.92 12.21
CA THR A 14 1.25 -13.78 12.01
C THR A 14 0.06 -12.84 11.80
N ILE A 15 -0.05 -12.27 10.60
CA ILE A 15 -1.32 -11.72 10.15
C ILE A 15 -2.21 -12.95 9.98
N VAL A 16 -3.20 -13.07 10.85
CA VAL A 16 -4.30 -14.01 10.68
C VAL A 16 -4.98 -13.60 9.37
N ALA A 17 -4.68 -14.35 8.30
CA ALA A 17 -5.46 -14.30 7.07
C ALA A 17 -6.86 -14.82 7.42
N SER A 18 -7.75 -13.91 7.79
CA SER A 18 -9.15 -14.23 7.97
C SER A 18 -9.79 -14.39 6.58
N GLU A 19 -10.19 -15.63 6.33
CA GLU A 19 -11.01 -16.18 5.26
C GLU A 19 -11.96 -15.17 4.60
N THR A 20 -11.88 -14.89 3.29
CA THR A 20 -12.44 -15.72 2.20
C THR A 20 -11.91 -15.16 0.87
N GLY A 21 -11.56 -16.04 -0.07
CA GLY A 21 -10.89 -15.70 -1.32
C GLY A 21 -11.58 -14.61 -2.16
N GLN A 22 -11.13 -13.38 -2.01
CA GLN A 22 -11.44 -12.30 -2.94
C GLN A 22 -10.15 -11.66 -3.42
N GLY A 23 -9.87 -11.83 -4.70
CA GLY A 23 -8.76 -11.14 -5.35
C GLY A 23 -8.99 -9.63 -5.41
N LEU A 24 -7.93 -8.89 -5.73
CA LEU A 24 -7.96 -7.42 -5.86
C LEU A 24 -9.02 -6.89 -6.83
N GLY A 25 -9.41 -7.70 -7.82
CA GLY A 25 -10.35 -7.34 -8.86
C GLY A 25 -10.14 -8.15 -10.13
N SER A 26 -10.82 -7.74 -11.20
CA SER A 26 -10.83 -8.45 -12.49
C SER A 26 -10.31 -7.63 -13.66
N GLY A 27 -9.96 -6.36 -13.44
CA GLY A 27 -9.45 -5.49 -14.50
C GLY A 27 -8.43 -4.48 -13.99
N LEU A 28 -7.75 -3.81 -14.91
CA LEU A 28 -6.73 -2.84 -14.57
C LEU A 28 -6.92 -1.60 -15.43
N TRP A 29 -7.08 -0.43 -14.81
CA TRP A 29 -7.23 0.85 -15.51
C TRP A 29 -6.30 1.90 -14.91
N ARG A 30 -6.02 2.97 -15.67
CA ARG A 30 -5.25 4.12 -15.17
C ARG A 30 -5.86 5.44 -15.60
N THR A 31 -5.37 6.52 -14.97
CA THR A 31 -5.72 7.91 -15.25
C THR A 31 -7.16 8.24 -14.86
N PHE A 32 -7.30 9.15 -13.91
CA PHE A 32 -8.61 9.68 -13.53
C PHE A 32 -9.27 10.36 -14.73
N THR A 33 -10.61 10.26 -14.82
CA THR A 33 -11.47 10.76 -15.92
C THR A 33 -11.34 10.09 -17.29
N LYS A 34 -10.21 9.45 -17.60
CA LYS A 34 -10.01 8.73 -18.87
C LYS A 34 -10.20 7.23 -18.75
N TYR A 35 -9.76 6.65 -17.62
CA TYR A 35 -9.83 5.22 -17.34
C TYR A 35 -9.28 4.38 -18.50
N ASP A 36 -8.06 4.73 -18.94
CA ASP A 36 -7.36 3.96 -19.98
C ASP A 36 -7.16 2.52 -19.47
N SER A 37 -7.74 1.55 -20.16
CA SER A 37 -7.57 0.13 -19.83
C SER A 37 -6.10 -0.28 -19.97
N MET A 38 -5.64 -1.12 -19.04
CA MET A 38 -4.31 -1.72 -19.03
C MET A 38 -4.44 -3.24 -19.20
N PRO A 39 -3.47 -3.88 -19.89
CA PRO A 39 -3.53 -5.31 -20.13
C PRO A 39 -3.43 -6.10 -18.82
N THR A 40 -4.28 -7.10 -18.66
CA THR A 40 -4.30 -8.02 -17.51
C THR A 40 -3.61 -9.36 -17.78
N ASN A 41 -3.09 -9.54 -18.99
CA ASN A 41 -2.36 -10.72 -19.43
C ASN A 41 -1.14 -10.31 -20.26
N ALA A 42 -0.02 -11.01 -20.11
CA ALA A 42 1.25 -10.73 -20.78
C ALA A 42 1.15 -10.84 -22.31
N ALA A 43 0.38 -11.80 -22.83
CA ALA A 43 0.19 -11.95 -24.27
C ALA A 43 -0.54 -10.73 -24.87
N ASP A 44 -1.61 -10.29 -24.22
CA ASP A 44 -2.35 -9.10 -24.64
C ASP A 44 -1.48 -7.84 -24.49
N ALA A 45 -0.69 -7.76 -23.41
CA ALA A 45 0.22 -6.65 -23.17
C ALA A 45 1.20 -6.44 -24.34
N GLN A 46 1.76 -7.51 -24.89
CA GLN A 46 2.64 -7.44 -26.05
C GLN A 46 1.93 -6.91 -27.30
N THR A 47 0.65 -7.26 -27.49
CA THR A 47 -0.12 -6.79 -28.65
C THR A 47 -0.40 -5.28 -28.60
N VAL A 48 -0.46 -4.71 -27.38
CA VAL A 48 -0.63 -3.27 -27.15
C VAL A 48 0.67 -2.54 -26.74
N GLY A 49 1.81 -3.11 -27.11
CA GLY A 49 3.12 -2.43 -27.07
C GLY A 49 3.81 -2.43 -25.71
N TRP A 50 3.54 -3.41 -24.86
CA TRP A 50 4.32 -3.67 -23.64
C TRP A 50 5.25 -4.85 -23.84
N TYR A 51 6.54 -4.64 -23.64
CA TYR A 51 7.56 -5.65 -23.89
C TYR A 51 8.27 -6.03 -22.60
N PRO A 52 8.62 -7.31 -22.42
CA PRO A 52 9.46 -7.72 -21.31
C PRO A 52 10.81 -7.02 -21.42
N HIS A 53 11.37 -6.60 -20.28
CA HIS A 53 12.71 -6.04 -20.25
C HIS A 53 13.73 -7.08 -20.73
N ALA A 54 14.65 -6.67 -21.61
CA ALA A 54 15.71 -7.55 -22.08
C ALA A 54 16.52 -8.10 -20.89
N GLY A 55 16.62 -9.42 -20.81
CA GLY A 55 17.35 -10.11 -19.73
C GLY A 55 16.67 -10.07 -18.35
N SER A 56 15.41 -9.63 -18.24
CA SER A 56 14.72 -9.65 -16.96
C SER A 56 14.38 -11.07 -16.54
N SER A 57 14.89 -11.49 -15.37
CA SER A 57 14.39 -12.64 -14.65
C SER A 57 13.10 -12.30 -13.89
N CYS A 58 12.36 -13.31 -13.45
CA CYS A 58 11.28 -13.08 -12.51
C CYS A 58 11.81 -12.49 -11.20
N ILE A 59 11.19 -11.41 -10.74
CA ILE A 59 11.49 -10.76 -9.46
C ILE A 59 10.50 -11.29 -8.43
N ALA A 60 11.00 -11.88 -7.34
CA ALA A 60 10.15 -12.39 -6.27
C ALA A 60 9.18 -11.31 -5.76
N GLY A 61 7.89 -11.62 -5.80
CA GLY A 61 6.80 -10.74 -5.34
C GLY A 61 6.32 -9.72 -6.36
N LEU A 62 7.05 -9.54 -7.48
CA LEU A 62 6.64 -8.65 -8.57
C LEU A 62 6.34 -9.41 -9.86
N GLY A 63 7.19 -10.35 -10.29
CA GLY A 63 7.07 -11.04 -11.57
C GLY A 63 8.12 -10.60 -12.59
N ILE A 64 7.86 -10.90 -13.86
CA ILE A 64 8.65 -10.46 -15.01
C ILE A 64 8.23 -9.04 -15.37
N LYS A 65 9.19 -8.13 -15.48
CA LYS A 65 8.95 -6.70 -15.72
C LYS A 65 8.70 -6.41 -17.20
N TYR A 66 7.63 -5.67 -17.48
CA TYR A 66 7.24 -5.19 -18.81
C TYR A 66 7.17 -3.66 -18.80
N SER A 67 7.53 -3.04 -19.92
CA SER A 67 7.38 -1.60 -20.12
C SER A 67 7.05 -1.27 -21.57
N GLN A 68 6.59 -0.04 -21.83
CA GLN A 68 6.23 0.41 -23.18
C GLN A 68 7.41 0.93 -24.00
N THR A 69 8.64 0.83 -23.48
CA THR A 69 9.85 1.16 -24.24
C THR A 69 10.88 0.05 -24.10
N SER A 70 11.70 -0.16 -25.14
CA SER A 70 12.71 -1.22 -25.15
C SER A 70 13.79 -1.07 -24.07
N ASN A 71 14.01 0.16 -23.57
CA ASN A 71 15.01 0.47 -22.54
C ASN A 71 14.42 0.59 -21.13
N GLY A 72 13.15 0.20 -20.96
CA GLY A 72 12.45 0.30 -19.69
C GLY A 72 11.57 1.56 -19.56
N PRO A 73 11.14 1.89 -18.33
CA PRO A 73 10.41 3.12 -18.08
C PRO A 73 11.16 4.37 -18.53
N SER A 74 10.43 5.32 -19.10
CA SER A 74 10.92 6.64 -19.53
C SER A 74 10.05 7.74 -18.95
N LYS A 75 10.41 9.01 -19.15
CA LYS A 75 9.59 10.13 -18.67
C LYS A 75 8.20 10.09 -19.28
N GLU A 76 8.08 9.80 -20.57
CA GLU A 76 6.81 9.76 -21.30
C GLU A 76 6.01 8.48 -21.04
N LYS A 77 6.72 7.40 -20.65
CA LYS A 77 6.17 6.06 -20.37
C LYS A 77 6.73 5.50 -19.05
N PRO A 78 6.35 6.06 -17.89
CA PRO A 78 6.97 5.72 -16.60
C PRO A 78 6.46 4.42 -15.99
N ILE A 79 5.34 3.89 -16.46
CA ILE A 79 4.67 2.73 -15.86
C ILE A 79 5.40 1.44 -16.23
N SER A 80 5.54 0.56 -15.24
CA SER A 80 5.91 -0.84 -15.41
C SER A 80 4.72 -1.73 -15.07
N LEU A 81 4.46 -2.75 -15.88
CA LEU A 81 3.58 -3.85 -15.51
C LEU A 81 4.43 -5.07 -15.19
N TYR A 82 3.98 -5.88 -14.25
CA TYR A 82 4.65 -7.12 -13.94
C TYR A 82 3.69 -8.29 -14.13
N PHE A 83 4.19 -9.36 -14.73
CA PHE A 83 3.42 -10.56 -15.01
C PHE A 83 4.11 -11.81 -14.45
N THR A 84 3.33 -12.79 -14.01
CA THR A 84 3.85 -14.12 -13.69
C THR A 84 4.40 -14.79 -14.94
N PRO A 85 5.25 -15.82 -14.81
CA PRO A 85 5.60 -16.71 -15.92
C PRO A 85 4.38 -17.31 -16.64
N ALA A 86 3.27 -17.53 -15.93
CA ALA A 86 1.99 -17.97 -16.50
C ALA A 86 1.22 -16.87 -17.26
N GLY A 87 1.70 -15.61 -17.23
CA GLY A 87 1.14 -14.48 -17.97
C GLY A 87 0.13 -13.62 -17.21
N GLN A 88 -0.22 -13.94 -15.97
CA GLN A 88 -1.17 -13.13 -15.18
C GLN A 88 -0.50 -11.91 -14.56
N VAL A 89 -1.21 -10.78 -14.41
CA VAL A 89 -0.67 -9.63 -13.67
C VAL A 89 -0.26 -10.04 -12.27
N SER A 90 0.90 -9.55 -11.84
CA SER A 90 1.49 -9.77 -10.52
C SER A 90 2.01 -8.50 -9.86
N GLY A 91 1.92 -7.35 -10.54
CA GLY A 91 2.23 -6.06 -9.95
C GLY A 91 2.19 -4.91 -10.95
N VAL A 92 2.31 -3.69 -10.41
CA VAL A 92 2.44 -2.44 -11.18
C VAL A 92 3.49 -1.57 -10.52
N GLY A 93 4.18 -0.75 -11.28
CA GLY A 93 5.10 0.25 -10.73
C GLY A 93 5.18 1.49 -11.59
N THR A 94 5.84 2.51 -11.07
CA THR A 94 6.09 3.76 -11.79
C THR A 94 7.46 4.32 -11.45
N VAL A 95 7.95 5.18 -12.33
CA VAL A 95 9.19 5.95 -12.12
C VAL A 95 8.86 7.44 -12.09
N ALA A 96 9.26 8.11 -11.01
CA ALA A 96 9.28 9.56 -10.90
C ALA A 96 10.67 10.10 -11.29
N PHE A 97 10.69 11.19 -12.06
CA PHE A 97 11.91 11.84 -12.54
C PHE A 97 12.10 13.18 -11.83
N GLY A 98 13.29 13.40 -11.27
CA GLY A 98 13.65 14.58 -10.48
C GLY A 98 14.11 14.21 -9.07
N LYS A 99 14.46 15.23 -8.28
CA LYS A 99 15.05 15.05 -6.95
C LYS A 99 13.99 14.74 -5.91
N LEU A 100 14.10 13.58 -5.25
CA LEU A 100 13.35 13.22 -4.06
C LEU A 100 14.30 13.09 -2.87
N SER A 101 13.78 13.30 -1.68
CA SER A 101 14.51 13.23 -0.41
C SER A 101 13.53 12.99 0.75
N GLY A 102 14.06 12.84 1.97
CA GLY A 102 13.30 12.70 3.21
C GLY A 102 12.77 11.29 3.44
N ALA A 103 11.79 11.15 4.33
CA ALA A 103 11.34 9.85 4.83
C ALA A 103 10.92 8.87 3.73
N VAL A 104 10.29 9.36 2.65
CA VAL A 104 9.92 8.50 1.50
C VAL A 104 11.12 7.85 0.81
N VAL A 105 12.29 8.49 0.79
CA VAL A 105 13.54 7.92 0.25
C VAL A 105 14.29 7.16 1.34
N ASP A 106 14.44 7.77 2.52
CA ASP A 106 15.24 7.22 3.62
C ASP A 106 14.67 5.90 4.15
N GLN A 107 13.34 5.73 4.10
CA GLN A 107 12.65 4.49 4.48
C GLN A 107 12.44 3.51 3.29
N GLY A 108 12.95 3.83 2.09
CA GLY A 108 12.97 2.91 0.95
C GLY A 108 11.67 2.76 0.16
N TYR A 109 10.72 3.70 0.28
CA TYR A 109 9.49 3.71 -0.53
C TYR A 109 9.77 4.18 -1.96
N TRP A 110 10.52 5.26 -2.13
CA TRP A 110 11.10 5.64 -3.41
C TRP A 110 12.53 5.12 -3.49
N GLN A 111 12.76 4.14 -4.38
CA GLN A 111 14.09 3.55 -4.58
C GLN A 111 14.77 4.20 -5.77
N SER A 112 16.10 4.39 -5.71
CA SER A 112 16.84 4.87 -6.87
C SER A 112 16.64 3.94 -8.09
N ALA A 113 16.39 4.54 -9.25
CA ALA A 113 16.21 3.85 -10.52
C ALA A 113 17.26 4.33 -11.53
N SER A 114 17.93 3.37 -12.18
CA SER A 114 18.83 3.68 -13.30
C SER A 114 18.02 3.80 -14.58
N VAL A 115 17.84 5.02 -15.08
CA VAL A 115 17.20 5.29 -16.39
C VAL A 115 18.18 6.03 -17.28
N ALA A 116 18.39 5.53 -18.51
CA ALA A 116 19.37 6.07 -19.44
C ALA A 116 19.16 7.59 -19.65
N GLY A 117 20.23 8.35 -19.47
CA GLY A 117 20.22 9.82 -19.65
C GLY A 117 19.47 10.60 -18.57
N LYS A 118 19.16 10.00 -17.41
CA LYS A 118 18.51 10.66 -16.27
C LYS A 118 19.30 10.43 -14.99
N ALA A 119 19.78 11.50 -14.36
CA ALA A 119 20.55 11.42 -13.12
C ALA A 119 19.66 11.15 -11.90
N ASP A 120 18.46 11.74 -11.88
CA ASP A 120 17.52 11.63 -10.76
C ASP A 120 16.25 10.90 -11.23
N ALA A 121 16.16 9.60 -10.95
CA ALA A 121 14.99 8.80 -11.20
C ALA A 121 14.74 7.86 -10.00
N TRP A 122 13.47 7.71 -9.64
CA TRP A 122 13.04 6.98 -8.46
C TRP A 122 11.88 6.06 -8.82
N ARG A 123 11.95 4.79 -8.42
CA ARG A 123 10.90 3.81 -8.65
C ARG A 123 10.15 3.48 -7.36
N VAL A 124 8.87 3.16 -7.54
CA VAL A 124 8.05 2.48 -6.56
C VAL A 124 7.22 1.44 -7.30
N ASP A 125 7.13 0.25 -6.71
CA ASP A 125 6.45 -0.91 -7.25
C ASP A 125 5.45 -1.44 -6.22
N VAL A 126 4.34 -2.02 -6.67
CA VAL A 126 3.34 -2.69 -5.84
C VAL A 126 3.14 -4.09 -6.39
N GLY A 127 3.49 -5.10 -5.58
CA GLY A 127 3.30 -6.51 -5.90
C GLY A 127 1.93 -6.99 -5.46
N PHE A 128 1.29 -7.80 -6.28
CA PHE A 128 -0.07 -8.28 -6.05
C PHE A 128 -0.18 -9.75 -5.64
N ARG A 129 0.96 -10.43 -5.57
CA ARG A 129 1.04 -11.87 -5.31
C ARG A 129 2.13 -12.16 -4.30
N SER A 130 2.08 -13.32 -3.66
CA SER A 130 3.17 -13.78 -2.80
C SER A 130 4.48 -13.91 -3.61
N PRO A 131 5.65 -13.88 -2.95
CA PRO A 131 6.94 -14.06 -3.63
C PRO A 131 7.01 -15.26 -4.57
N GLN A 132 6.46 -16.39 -4.12
CA GLN A 132 6.43 -17.65 -4.88
C GLN A 132 5.41 -17.62 -6.01
N ALA A 133 4.20 -17.10 -5.75
CA ALA A 133 3.14 -17.05 -6.75
C ALA A 133 3.47 -16.08 -7.89
N ALA A 134 4.17 -14.97 -7.62
CA ALA A 134 4.62 -14.02 -8.64
C ALA A 134 5.59 -14.64 -9.66
N CYS A 135 6.31 -15.70 -9.28
CA CYS A 135 7.25 -16.43 -10.14
C CYS A 135 6.80 -17.86 -10.49
N SER A 136 5.51 -18.15 -10.34
CA SER A 136 4.94 -19.45 -10.67
C SER A 136 4.49 -19.53 -12.13
N ASN A 137 4.57 -20.73 -12.70
CA ASN A 137 3.94 -21.09 -13.98
C ASN A 137 2.47 -21.54 -13.81
N THR A 138 1.94 -21.52 -12.58
CA THR A 138 0.55 -21.87 -12.29
C THR A 138 -0.36 -20.66 -12.45
N VAL A 139 -1.44 -20.84 -13.20
CA VAL A 139 -2.54 -19.87 -13.30
C VAL A 139 -3.38 -19.91 -12.02
N SER A 140 -3.55 -18.77 -11.38
CA SER A 140 -4.39 -18.56 -10.20
C SER A 140 -5.83 -18.19 -10.60
N GLU A 141 -6.80 -18.58 -9.79
CA GLU A 141 -8.21 -18.15 -9.94
C GLU A 141 -8.42 -16.66 -9.66
N MET A 142 -7.45 -15.99 -9.01
CA MET A 142 -7.47 -14.55 -8.75
C MET A 142 -6.69 -13.82 -9.85
N PRO A 143 -7.35 -13.15 -10.82
CA PRO A 143 -6.68 -12.64 -12.02
C PRO A 143 -5.60 -11.60 -11.73
N LEU A 144 -5.84 -10.71 -10.76
CA LEU A 144 -4.89 -9.68 -10.37
C LEU A 144 -4.03 -10.07 -9.17
N GLY A 145 -4.41 -11.11 -8.41
CA GLY A 145 -3.77 -11.49 -7.15
C GLY A 145 -4.62 -11.15 -5.93
N ASP A 146 -4.03 -11.30 -4.74
CA ASP A 146 -4.72 -11.41 -3.45
C ASP A 146 -4.18 -10.45 -2.37
N ARG A 147 -3.25 -9.57 -2.74
CA ARG A 147 -2.58 -8.64 -1.82
C ARG A 147 -2.13 -7.41 -2.58
N ALA A 148 -1.71 -6.36 -1.87
CA ALA A 148 -0.97 -5.26 -2.46
C ALA A 148 0.19 -4.92 -1.53
N VAL A 149 1.43 -5.03 -2.01
CA VAL A 149 2.64 -4.87 -1.18
C VAL A 149 3.61 -3.91 -1.87
N ILE A 150 3.92 -2.80 -1.22
CA ILE A 150 4.86 -1.80 -1.73
C ILE A 150 6.28 -2.34 -1.64
N ASN A 151 6.99 -2.28 -2.76
CA ASN A 151 8.37 -2.74 -2.97
C ASN A 151 8.67 -4.05 -2.21
N PRO A 152 8.06 -5.19 -2.61
CA PRO A 152 8.07 -6.44 -1.84
C PRO A 152 9.47 -7.02 -1.58
N GLY A 153 10.49 -6.60 -2.33
CA GLY A 153 11.90 -6.94 -2.09
C GLY A 153 12.66 -5.98 -1.16
N SER A 154 11.99 -5.02 -0.51
CA SER A 154 12.62 -4.02 0.35
C SER A 154 11.74 -3.64 1.55
N VAL A 155 11.07 -2.47 1.55
CA VAL A 155 10.18 -2.05 2.64
C VAL A 155 9.03 -3.04 2.86
N ALA A 156 8.59 -3.71 1.79
CA ALA A 156 7.58 -4.77 1.84
C ALA A 156 6.32 -4.39 2.64
N ARG A 157 5.90 -3.12 2.56
CA ARG A 157 4.73 -2.62 3.29
C ARG A 157 3.46 -3.15 2.61
N ALA A 158 2.73 -4.03 3.30
CA ALA A 158 1.40 -4.44 2.87
C ALA A 158 0.44 -3.25 2.96
N LEU A 159 -0.39 -3.07 1.94
CA LEU A 159 -1.53 -2.18 1.98
C LEU A 159 -2.73 -2.96 2.54
N PRO A 160 -3.50 -2.35 3.46
CA PRO A 160 -4.76 -2.94 3.93
C PRO A 160 -5.72 -3.15 2.75
N LEU A 161 -6.31 -4.35 2.64
CA LEU A 161 -7.25 -4.68 1.56
C LEU A 161 -8.68 -4.22 1.84
N VAL A 162 -8.95 -3.78 3.06
CA VAL A 162 -10.21 -3.16 3.49
C VAL A 162 -9.92 -1.90 4.31
N GLN A 163 -10.82 -0.93 4.26
CA GLN A 163 -10.60 0.37 4.90
C GLN A 163 -10.45 0.26 6.42
N GLU A 164 -11.19 -0.63 7.07
CA GLU A 164 -11.07 -0.88 8.51
C GLU A 164 -9.63 -1.21 8.92
N GLY A 165 -8.94 -2.05 8.13
CA GLY A 165 -7.54 -2.35 8.35
C GLY A 165 -6.64 -1.12 8.20
N ALA A 166 -6.96 -0.21 7.30
CA ALA A 166 -6.23 1.05 7.16
C ALA A 166 -6.41 1.96 8.36
N ILE A 167 -7.63 2.08 8.87
CA ILE A 167 -7.92 2.84 10.10
C ILE A 167 -7.15 2.23 11.28
N ALA A 168 -7.20 0.91 11.44
CA ALA A 168 -6.48 0.20 12.49
C ALA A 168 -4.94 0.36 12.40
N GLU A 169 -4.40 0.49 11.18
CA GLU A 169 -2.98 0.76 10.94
C GLU A 169 -2.61 2.24 11.07
N GLY A 170 -3.55 3.13 11.39
CA GLY A 170 -3.31 4.56 11.57
C GLY A 170 -3.25 5.35 10.27
N TYR A 171 -3.93 4.90 9.21
CA TYR A 171 -4.15 5.75 8.05
C TYR A 171 -5.22 6.79 8.36
N GLN A 172 -5.01 8.04 7.95
CA GLN A 172 -6.04 9.06 8.00
C GLN A 172 -7.03 8.84 6.85
N THR A 173 -8.31 8.71 7.18
CA THR A 173 -9.36 8.66 6.17
C THR A 173 -9.54 10.02 5.50
N GLY A 174 -9.49 10.01 4.17
CA GLY A 174 -9.75 11.17 3.33
C GLY A 174 -11.15 11.17 2.75
N SER A 175 -11.32 12.01 1.73
CA SER A 175 -12.57 12.12 0.99
C SER A 175 -12.85 10.89 0.12
N CYS A 176 -14.13 10.60 -0.04
CA CYS A 176 -14.63 9.75 -1.11
C CYS A 176 -14.77 10.58 -2.39
N ILE A 177 -14.11 10.16 -3.46
CA ILE A 177 -14.28 10.77 -4.79
C ILE A 177 -14.94 9.75 -5.70
N ALA A 178 -16.03 10.13 -6.36
CA ALA A 178 -16.74 9.24 -7.28
C ALA A 178 -15.75 8.71 -8.33
N SER A 179 -15.88 7.44 -8.70
CA SER A 179 -14.94 6.63 -9.49
C SER A 179 -13.61 6.21 -8.86
N MET A 180 -13.19 6.85 -7.76
CA MET A 180 -11.93 6.55 -7.06
C MET A 180 -12.17 5.70 -5.82
N GLY A 181 -13.16 6.11 -5.01
CA GLY A 181 -13.40 5.57 -3.68
C GLY A 181 -12.89 6.51 -2.59
N THR A 182 -12.86 6.01 -1.36
CA THR A 182 -12.41 6.73 -0.18
C THR A 182 -10.91 6.57 -0.02
N HIS A 183 -10.20 7.69 -0.04
CA HIS A 183 -8.75 7.72 0.13
C HIS A 183 -8.34 7.42 1.57
N SER A 184 -7.21 6.75 1.75
CA SER A 184 -6.59 6.59 3.06
C SER A 184 -5.11 6.91 2.99
N PHE A 185 -4.69 7.90 3.77
CA PHE A 185 -3.35 8.48 3.71
C PHE A 185 -2.52 8.05 4.90
N TYR A 186 -1.23 7.84 4.68
CA TYR A 186 -0.29 7.50 5.73
C TYR A 186 0.89 8.45 5.69
N ASP A 187 1.17 9.10 6.81
CA ASP A 187 2.37 9.89 7.03
C ASP A 187 3.43 9.00 7.69
N LEU A 188 4.62 8.94 7.08
CA LEU A 188 5.72 8.07 7.49
C LEU A 188 6.43 8.53 8.77
N VAL A 189 6.12 9.74 9.24
CA VAL A 189 6.72 10.37 10.43
C VAL A 189 5.65 10.74 11.46
N GLY A 190 4.43 11.01 11.00
CA GLY A 190 3.28 11.32 11.83
C GLY A 190 3.00 10.25 12.88
N MET A 191 2.69 10.70 14.09
CA MET A 191 2.33 9.80 15.20
C MET A 191 0.83 9.60 15.24
N ASN A 192 0.38 8.39 15.57
CA ASN A 192 -1.03 8.04 15.79
C ASN A 192 -1.96 8.46 14.63
N GLY A 193 -1.49 8.31 13.39
CA GLY A 193 -2.24 8.66 12.18
C GLY A 193 -2.41 10.16 11.91
N SER A 194 -1.65 11.01 12.59
CA SER A 194 -1.58 12.45 12.26
C SER A 194 -0.78 12.70 10.98
N MET A 195 -1.14 13.73 10.24
CA MET A 195 -0.36 14.22 9.10
C MET A 195 0.58 15.34 9.55
N THR A 196 1.86 15.24 9.18
CA THR A 196 2.85 16.31 9.40
C THR A 196 2.73 17.44 8.37
N TRP A 197 2.01 17.17 7.27
CA TRP A 197 1.86 18.03 6.10
C TRP A 197 3.20 18.43 5.43
N GLU A 198 4.22 17.59 5.60
CA GLU A 198 5.50 17.71 4.91
C GLU A 198 5.51 16.74 3.73
N SER A 199 5.76 17.26 2.53
CA SER A 199 5.74 16.44 1.32
C SER A 199 6.70 15.24 1.33
N PRO A 200 7.88 15.31 1.98
CA PRO A 200 8.79 14.17 2.07
C PRO A 200 8.34 13.05 3.02
N ASN A 201 7.25 13.24 3.76
CA ASN A 201 6.75 12.29 4.75
C ASN A 201 5.51 11.55 4.26
N LEU A 202 4.83 12.01 3.21
CA LEU A 202 3.64 11.34 2.68
C LEU A 202 4.03 10.01 2.00
N MET A 203 3.49 8.89 2.46
CA MET A 203 3.69 7.59 1.80
C MET A 203 3.24 7.67 0.33
N PRO A 204 4.08 7.23 -0.64
CA PRO A 204 3.84 7.55 -2.05
C PRO A 204 2.80 6.67 -2.72
N VAL A 205 2.25 5.67 -2.03
CA VAL A 205 1.18 4.80 -2.53
C VAL A 205 -0.02 4.92 -1.60
N VAL A 206 -1.10 5.49 -2.11
CA VAL A 206 -2.31 5.79 -1.35
C VAL A 206 -3.41 4.80 -1.75
N PRO A 207 -3.87 3.92 -0.84
CA PRO A 207 -5.01 3.04 -1.11
C PRO A 207 -6.33 3.83 -1.13
N MET A 208 -7.25 3.35 -1.97
CA MET A 208 -8.62 3.86 -2.08
C MET A 208 -9.62 2.72 -2.00
N TYR A 209 -10.68 2.90 -1.22
CA TYR A 209 -11.64 1.85 -0.89
C TYR A 209 -13.03 2.13 -1.48
N ASP A 210 -13.67 1.10 -2.03
CA ASP A 210 -15.04 1.20 -2.53
C ASP A 210 -16.04 0.80 -1.43
N ARG A 211 -16.78 1.79 -0.92
CA ARG A 211 -17.84 1.59 0.07
C ARG A 211 -18.94 0.64 -0.41
N ASN A 212 -19.24 0.62 -1.71
CA ASN A 212 -20.31 -0.20 -2.28
C ASN A 212 -19.90 -1.67 -2.41
N ALA A 213 -18.58 -1.94 -2.37
CA ALA A 213 -18.02 -3.28 -2.43
C ALA A 213 -17.62 -3.83 -1.04
N GLY A 214 -18.18 -3.27 0.04
CA GLY A 214 -17.82 -3.63 1.41
C GLY A 214 -16.48 -3.05 1.82
N TRP A 215 -16.17 -1.82 1.38
CA TRP A 215 -14.95 -1.08 1.72
C TRP A 215 -13.66 -1.78 1.32
N LYS A 216 -13.69 -2.52 0.21
CA LYS A 216 -12.53 -3.22 -0.34
C LYS A 216 -11.63 -2.28 -1.14
N LEU A 217 -10.34 -2.62 -1.18
CA LEU A 217 -9.35 -1.92 -1.98
C LEU A 217 -9.79 -1.93 -3.45
N ASN A 218 -10.11 -0.74 -3.96
CA ASN A 218 -10.60 -0.52 -5.31
C ASN A 218 -9.48 -0.02 -6.22
N ALA A 219 -8.64 0.85 -5.70
CA ALA A 219 -7.58 1.50 -6.45
C ALA A 219 -6.42 1.86 -5.53
N ILE A 220 -5.28 2.16 -6.13
CA ILE A 220 -4.19 2.89 -5.51
C ILE A 220 -3.89 4.12 -6.35
N PHE A 221 -3.28 5.14 -5.77
CA PHE A 221 -2.55 6.11 -6.58
C PHE A 221 -1.11 6.25 -6.11
N PHE A 222 -0.23 6.47 -7.08
CA PHE A 222 1.12 6.92 -6.84
C PHE A 222 1.13 8.44 -6.70
N THR A 223 1.90 8.99 -5.77
CA THR A 223 2.04 10.43 -5.59
C THR A 223 3.50 10.85 -5.43
N THR A 224 3.83 12.01 -5.99
CA THR A 224 5.14 12.64 -5.86
C THR A 224 5.00 14.16 -5.85
N PRO A 225 5.79 14.88 -5.03
CA PRO A 225 5.83 16.34 -5.03
C PRO A 225 6.56 16.92 -6.25
N ILE A 226 7.08 16.08 -7.15
CA ILE A 226 7.72 16.53 -8.38
C ILE A 226 6.71 16.56 -9.52
N VAL A 227 6.67 17.65 -10.28
CA VAL A 227 5.87 17.75 -11.51
C VAL A 227 6.41 16.79 -12.57
N GLN A 228 5.61 15.78 -12.94
CA GLN A 228 5.97 14.75 -13.91
C GLN A 228 5.47 15.05 -15.32
N GLN A 229 4.54 16.00 -15.46
CA GLN A 229 4.06 16.51 -16.73
C GLN A 229 5.17 17.34 -17.43
N SER A 230 5.10 17.46 -18.76
CA SER A 230 6.03 18.29 -19.54
C SER A 230 5.40 19.63 -19.95
N ILE A 231 6.18 20.72 -19.95
CA ILE A 231 5.81 22.10 -20.34
C ILE A 231 6.83 22.57 -21.40
N PRO A 232 6.51 23.42 -22.42
CA PRO A 232 5.26 24.15 -22.69
C PRO A 232 4.18 23.36 -23.43
N PHE A 233 4.53 22.26 -24.09
CA PHE A 233 3.56 21.34 -24.67
C PHE A 233 3.09 20.38 -23.58
N VAL A 234 1.93 20.67 -22.97
CA VAL A 234 1.39 19.87 -21.86
C VAL A 234 1.26 18.41 -22.29
N ARG A 235 2.20 17.58 -21.81
CA ARG A 235 2.16 16.12 -21.94
C ARG A 235 2.00 15.53 -20.56
N TYR A 236 0.96 14.72 -20.41
CA TYR A 236 0.60 14.11 -19.14
C TYR A 236 1.54 12.96 -18.74
N ASN A 237 2.32 12.42 -19.69
CA ASN A 237 3.35 11.42 -19.41
C ASN A 237 2.82 10.18 -18.64
N GLN A 238 1.55 9.81 -18.89
CA GLN A 238 0.78 8.78 -18.17
C GLN A 238 0.47 9.07 -16.69
N TRP A 239 0.93 10.20 -16.15
CA TRP A 239 0.42 10.79 -14.92
C TRP A 239 -0.93 11.48 -15.18
N GLU A 240 -1.58 11.95 -14.12
CA GLU A 240 -2.81 12.72 -14.27
C GLU A 240 -2.60 13.98 -15.12
N PRO A 241 -3.65 14.45 -15.81
CA PRO A 241 -3.50 15.53 -16.80
C PRO A 241 -2.92 16.83 -16.26
N VAL A 242 -3.18 17.13 -15.00
CA VAL A 242 -2.77 18.37 -14.34
C VAL A 242 -2.13 18.01 -13.02
N ALA A 243 -0.92 18.53 -12.77
CA ALA A 243 -0.34 18.47 -11.44
C ALA A 243 -1.22 19.27 -10.47
N LEU A 244 -1.60 18.65 -9.36
CA LEU A 244 -2.51 19.27 -8.41
C LEU A 244 -1.76 20.33 -7.60
N PRO A 245 -2.19 21.60 -7.60
CA PRO A 245 -1.71 22.55 -6.62
C PRO A 245 -2.11 22.08 -5.21
N ASN A 246 -1.44 22.58 -4.16
CA ASN A 246 -1.68 22.17 -2.78
C ASN A 246 -3.18 22.19 -2.39
N PHE A 247 -3.93 23.23 -2.75
CA PHE A 247 -5.37 23.29 -2.47
C PHE A 247 -6.18 22.19 -3.19
N GLY A 248 -5.74 21.77 -4.37
CA GLY A 248 -6.34 20.67 -5.13
C GLY A 248 -6.01 19.32 -4.53
N MET A 249 -4.75 19.13 -4.12
CA MET A 249 -4.32 17.93 -3.39
C MET A 249 -5.08 17.79 -2.07
N CYS A 250 -5.32 18.90 -1.36
CA CYS A 250 -6.07 18.91 -0.11
C CYS A 250 -7.53 18.47 -0.24
N LYS A 251 -8.13 18.54 -1.44
CA LYS A 251 -9.48 18.00 -1.65
C LYS A 251 -9.56 16.49 -1.48
N ASN A 252 -8.43 15.79 -1.49
CA ASN A 252 -8.43 14.36 -1.20
C ASN A 252 -8.60 14.06 0.29
N TRP A 253 -8.42 15.05 1.19
CA TRP A 253 -8.66 14.93 2.62
C TRP A 253 -10.02 15.50 3.01
N CYS A 254 -10.48 15.11 4.20
CA CYS A 254 -11.62 15.73 4.88
C CYS A 254 -11.22 16.66 6.00
N ASP A 255 -9.98 17.12 5.92
CA ASP A 255 -9.33 17.94 6.93
C ASP A 255 -9.28 19.39 6.47
N THR A 256 -9.93 20.27 7.22
CA THR A 256 -9.89 21.72 6.97
C THR A 256 -8.52 22.32 7.21
N ASP A 257 -7.69 21.64 8.01
CA ASP A 257 -6.32 22.03 8.31
C ASP A 257 -5.31 21.41 7.35
N CYS A 258 -5.78 20.81 6.25
CA CYS A 258 -4.90 20.36 5.18
C CYS A 258 -4.06 21.53 4.66
N GLY A 259 -2.76 21.46 4.92
CA GLY A 259 -1.85 22.58 4.71
C GLY A 259 -0.46 22.11 4.39
N TRP A 260 -0.23 21.67 3.16
CA TRP A 260 1.12 21.42 2.65
C TRP A 260 1.98 22.65 2.88
N LYS A 261 3.10 22.48 3.58
CA LYS A 261 4.04 23.59 3.81
C LYS A 261 4.56 24.03 2.43
N PHE A 262 4.21 25.24 1.99
CA PHE A 262 4.56 25.76 0.66
C PHE A 262 6.06 25.75 0.34
N LYS A 263 6.91 25.68 1.38
CA LYS A 263 8.36 25.49 1.24
C LYS A 263 8.74 24.11 0.70
N ASP A 264 7.89 23.10 0.83
CA ASP A 264 8.20 21.70 0.52
C ASP A 264 7.71 21.30 -0.87
N THR A 265 6.53 21.78 -1.29
CA THR A 265 6.06 21.67 -2.68
C THR A 265 4.90 22.63 -2.97
N TRP A 266 4.74 22.96 -4.25
CA TRP A 266 3.60 23.71 -4.79
C TRP A 266 2.63 22.83 -5.57
N PHE A 267 3.10 21.68 -6.06
CA PHE A 267 2.37 20.82 -6.97
C PHE A 267 2.62 19.34 -6.68
N TRP A 268 1.61 18.53 -6.97
CA TRP A 268 1.63 17.09 -6.81
C TRP A 268 1.31 16.42 -8.13
N SER A 269 2.15 15.46 -8.53
CA SER A 269 1.77 14.55 -9.61
C SER A 269 1.20 13.29 -9.00
N THR A 270 0.00 12.93 -9.46
CA THR A 270 -0.65 11.68 -9.08
C THR A 270 -0.82 10.76 -10.29
N MET A 271 -0.96 9.47 -10.04
CA MET A 271 -1.23 8.46 -11.05
C MET A 271 -2.10 7.37 -10.44
N HIS A 272 -3.35 7.27 -10.87
CA HIS A 272 -4.28 6.27 -10.35
C HIS A 272 -4.15 4.95 -11.10
N ILE A 273 -4.27 3.85 -10.36
CA ILE A 273 -4.38 2.48 -10.85
C ILE A 273 -5.63 1.85 -10.21
N TYR A 274 -6.60 1.48 -11.02
CA TYR A 274 -7.88 0.89 -10.58
C TYR A 274 -7.87 -0.61 -10.79
N PHE A 275 -8.36 -1.37 -9.81
CA PHE A 275 -8.49 -2.84 -9.84
C PHE A 275 -9.91 -3.30 -10.16
N SER A 276 -10.88 -2.41 -9.98
CA SER A 276 -12.29 -2.62 -10.34
C SER A 276 -12.75 -1.54 -11.31
N ASP A 277 -13.90 -1.78 -11.95
CA ASP A 277 -14.50 -0.86 -12.90
C ASP A 277 -14.78 0.50 -12.23
N PRO A 278 -14.04 1.57 -12.60
CA PRO A 278 -14.16 2.87 -11.94
C PRO A 278 -15.54 3.49 -12.14
N HIS A 279 -16.33 3.06 -13.12
CA HIS A 279 -17.67 3.60 -13.33
C HIS A 279 -18.71 3.12 -12.30
N LYS A 280 -18.39 2.11 -11.49
CA LYS A 280 -19.29 1.53 -10.48
C LYS A 280 -19.06 2.08 -9.08
N VAL A 281 -17.95 2.79 -8.87
CA VAL A 281 -17.59 3.34 -7.57
C VAL A 281 -18.29 4.67 -7.38
N THR A 282 -19.17 4.73 -6.37
CA THR A 282 -19.95 5.92 -6.07
C THR A 282 -19.75 6.36 -4.63
N CYS A 283 -19.95 7.66 -4.40
CA CYS A 283 -19.95 8.27 -3.07
C CYS A 283 -21.39 8.66 -2.68
N GLN A 284 -21.65 8.78 -1.37
CA GLN A 284 -22.99 9.04 -0.86
C GLN A 284 -23.62 10.29 -1.51
N GLY A 285 -24.89 10.15 -1.92
CA GLY A 285 -25.63 11.25 -2.53
C GLY A 285 -25.21 11.61 -3.96
N ASN A 286 -24.48 10.73 -4.68
CA ASN A 286 -23.95 11.00 -6.02
C ASN A 286 -23.12 12.28 -6.12
N GLN A 287 -22.58 12.75 -4.99
CA GLN A 287 -21.69 13.89 -4.98
C GLN A 287 -20.31 13.49 -5.46
N ASN A 288 -19.63 14.40 -6.18
CA ASN A 288 -18.32 14.13 -6.76
C ASN A 288 -17.23 13.97 -5.70
N VAL A 289 -17.37 14.63 -4.54
CA VAL A 289 -16.45 14.55 -3.41
C VAL A 289 -17.29 14.59 -2.13
N VAL A 290 -17.10 13.62 -1.25
CA VAL A 290 -17.84 13.52 0.03
C VAL A 290 -16.86 13.29 1.16
N CYS A 291 -17.05 14.02 2.25
CA CYS A 291 -16.41 13.73 3.52
C CYS A 291 -17.34 12.93 4.41
N ASP A 292 -17.09 11.63 4.44
CA ASP A 292 -17.90 10.67 5.16
C ASP A 292 -16.98 9.80 6.01
N ASN A 293 -16.85 10.19 7.28
CA ASN A 293 -16.07 9.45 8.28
C ASN A 293 -16.94 8.36 8.95
N THR A 294 -18.03 7.91 8.32
CA THR A 294 -18.96 6.95 8.94
C THR A 294 -18.28 5.66 9.39
N GLN A 295 -17.26 5.16 8.68
CA GLN A 295 -16.54 3.97 9.13
C GLN A 295 -15.71 4.21 10.39
N GLU A 296 -14.95 5.31 10.45
CA GLU A 296 -14.24 5.69 11.68
C GLU A 296 -15.22 5.87 12.85
N SER A 297 -16.38 6.48 12.58
CA SER A 297 -17.41 6.67 13.60
C SER A 297 -18.01 5.35 14.10
N LYS A 298 -18.22 4.36 13.21
CA LYS A 298 -18.73 3.03 13.59
C LYS A 298 -17.72 2.26 14.43
N LEU A 299 -16.46 2.25 14.03
CA LEU A 299 -15.38 1.60 14.78
C LEU A 299 -15.21 2.22 16.17
N THR A 300 -15.29 3.55 16.27
CA THR A 300 -15.24 4.26 17.56
C THR A 300 -16.44 3.90 18.45
N GLN A 301 -17.63 3.75 17.87
CA GLN A 301 -18.84 3.34 18.62
C GLN A 301 -18.73 1.90 19.12
N GLU A 302 -18.27 0.97 18.28
CA GLU A 302 -18.10 -0.44 18.64
C GLU A 302 -17.01 -0.62 19.71
N SER A 303 -15.86 0.05 19.59
CA SER A 303 -14.80 -0.01 20.61
C SER A 303 -15.27 0.56 21.96
N THR A 304 -16.07 1.63 21.93
CA THR A 304 -16.65 2.22 23.14
C THR A 304 -17.65 1.25 23.77
N GLN A 305 -18.47 0.56 22.97
CA GLN A 305 -19.44 -0.41 23.47
C GLN A 305 -18.77 -1.64 24.09
N GLU A 306 -17.71 -2.18 23.49
CA GLU A 306 -16.93 -3.29 24.06
C GLU A 306 -16.28 -2.90 25.39
N SER A 307 -15.67 -1.71 25.47
CA SER A 307 -15.07 -1.21 26.73
C SER A 307 -16.10 -1.05 27.86
N ILE A 308 -17.33 -0.63 27.54
CA ILE A 308 -18.42 -0.52 28.52
C ILE A 308 -18.92 -1.91 28.94
N GLN A 309 -18.91 -2.89 28.05
CA GLN A 309 -19.34 -4.25 28.34
C GLN A 309 -18.32 -4.99 29.23
N GLU A 310 -17.02 -4.81 29.02
CA GLU A 310 -15.97 -5.35 29.91
C GLU A 310 -15.97 -4.68 31.29
N SER A 311 -16.34 -3.40 31.40
CA SER A 311 -16.45 -2.70 32.69
C SER A 311 -17.62 -3.14 33.58
N LYS A 312 -18.53 -3.98 33.06
CA LYS A 312 -19.73 -4.48 33.76
C LYS A 312 -19.59 -5.92 34.28
N PHE A 313 -18.37 -6.40 34.53
CA PHE A 313 -18.21 -7.57 35.39
C PHE A 313 -18.61 -7.21 36.84
N PRO A 314 -19.56 -7.93 37.46
CA PRO A 314 -20.05 -7.60 38.78
C PRO A 314 -18.94 -7.78 39.83
N ILE A 315 -18.66 -6.70 40.57
CA ILE A 315 -17.81 -6.68 41.77
C ILE A 315 -18.53 -7.40 42.92
N TRP A 316 -18.88 -8.67 42.79
CA TRP A 316 -19.41 -9.48 43.89
C TRP A 316 -19.01 -10.96 43.71
N ALA A 317 -17.78 -11.28 44.09
CA ALA A 317 -17.43 -12.61 44.56
C ALA A 317 -16.30 -12.49 45.60
N PRO A 318 -16.58 -12.58 46.91
CA PRO A 318 -15.54 -12.78 47.90
C PRO A 318 -15.01 -14.21 47.72
N VAL A 319 -13.82 -14.34 47.13
CA VAL A 319 -13.11 -15.62 47.10
C VAL A 319 -12.60 -15.89 48.51
N LEU A 320 -13.22 -16.87 49.15
CA LEU A 320 -12.72 -17.52 50.36
C LEU A 320 -11.29 -18.02 50.13
N ILE A 321 -10.37 -17.47 50.92
CA ILE A 321 -9.06 -18.05 51.19
C ILE A 321 -9.29 -19.23 52.13
N CYS A 322 -9.07 -20.45 51.66
CA CYS A 322 -8.82 -21.60 52.53
C CYS A 322 -7.56 -22.32 52.07
N ALA A 323 -6.63 -22.42 53.01
CA ALA A 323 -5.32 -23.02 52.92
C ALA A 323 -5.37 -24.56 52.87
N ALA A 324 -4.44 -25.17 52.15
CA ALA A 324 -3.93 -26.52 52.46
C ALA A 324 -2.52 -26.75 51.86
N ALA A 325 -1.54 -26.79 52.77
CA ALA A 325 -0.39 -27.69 52.86
C ALA A 325 0.60 -27.89 51.67
N ALA A 326 1.82 -27.36 51.84
CA ALA A 326 3.06 -28.12 52.13
C ALA A 326 3.02 -29.65 51.91
N VAL A 327 3.99 -30.38 51.35
CA VAL A 327 5.45 -30.20 51.26
C VAL A 327 6.06 -31.45 50.56
N LEU A 328 7.31 -31.31 50.10
CA LEU A 328 8.36 -32.32 49.85
C LEU A 328 8.50 -33.01 48.48
N VAL A 329 9.50 -32.48 47.79
CA VAL A 329 10.32 -33.01 46.70
C VAL A 329 11.19 -34.17 47.18
N PHE A 330 11.21 -35.28 46.43
CA PHE A 330 12.33 -36.22 46.40
C PHE A 330 12.59 -36.64 44.95
N ALA A 331 13.73 -36.24 44.39
CA ALA A 331 14.31 -36.91 43.22
C ALA A 331 15.84 -36.72 43.17
N ALA A 332 16.50 -37.74 43.71
CA ALA A 332 17.76 -38.37 43.30
C ALA A 332 18.95 -37.49 42.83
N VAL A 333 19.96 -37.44 43.71
CA VAL A 333 21.37 -37.15 43.41
C VAL A 333 21.97 -38.31 42.60
N GLY A 334 22.36 -38.04 41.36
CA GLY A 334 23.17 -38.93 40.53
C GLY A 334 24.67 -38.69 40.76
N THR A 335 25.33 -39.67 41.37
CA THR A 335 26.78 -39.76 41.52
C THR A 335 27.45 -40.09 40.18
N ARG A 336 28.49 -39.34 39.79
CA ARG A 336 29.50 -39.81 38.82
C ARG A 336 30.90 -39.66 39.44
N ARG A 337 31.46 -40.82 39.81
CA ARG A 337 32.90 -41.05 39.97
C ARG A 337 33.59 -40.91 38.61
N SER A 338 34.67 -40.15 38.55
CA SER A 338 35.72 -40.33 37.56
C SER A 338 36.95 -40.93 38.24
N THR A 339 37.35 -42.10 37.77
CA THR A 339 38.66 -42.70 38.01
C THR A 339 39.22 -43.03 36.64
N LYS A 340 40.20 -42.25 36.19
CA LYS A 340 41.45 -42.61 35.49
C LYS A 340 42.10 -41.34 34.97
#